data_AF-A0A1F8SE99-F1
#
_entry.id   AF-A0A1F8SE99-F1
#
_cell.length_a   1.000
_cell.length_b   1.000
_cell.length_c   1.000
_cell.angle_alpha   90.00
_cell.angle_beta   90.00
_cell.angle_gamma   90.00
#
_symmetry.space_group_name_H-M   'P 1'
#
loop_
_entity.id
_entity.type
_entity.pdbx_description
1 polymer ?
#
loop_
_entity_poly.entity_id
_entity_poly.type
_entity_poly.pdbx_seq_one_letter_code
_entity_poly.pdbx_strand_id
1 'polypeptide(L)' 'MAAVLFRVGLLAVGMDVVEIGLGDALVTGSLLDWALVLLVGLPLIVAGSAGFMAPLLGGPNQKGSSDA' A
#
# COMPACT_ATOMS: atom_id res chain seq x y z
N MET A 1 -17.17 -4.75 -2.35
CA MET A 1 -16.84 -3.34 -1.99
C MET A 1 -15.90 -3.24 -0.79
N ALA A 2 -16.14 -3.96 0.31
CA ALA A 2 -15.29 -3.94 1.50
C ALA A 2 -13.77 -4.14 1.24
N ALA A 3 -13.40 -5.09 0.37
CA ALA A 3 -12.00 -5.31 0.01
C ALA A 3 -11.33 -4.12 -0.71
N VAL A 4 -12.10 -3.36 -1.49
CA VAL A 4 -11.59 -2.15 -2.16
C VAL A 4 -11.39 -1.04 -1.13
N LEU A 5 -12.37 -0.82 -0.26
CA LEU A 5 -12.29 0.17 0.83
C LEU A 5 -11.11 -0.13 1.78
N PHE A 6 -10.88 -1.41 2.09
CA PHE A 6 -9.74 -1.83 2.90
C PHE A 6 -8.40 -1.46 2.25
N ARG A 7 -8.25 -1.68 0.93
CA ARG A 7 -7.04 -1.31 0.18
C ARG A 7 -6.83 0.19 0.12
N VAL A 8 -7.90 0.97 -0.10
CA VAL A 8 -7.85 2.43 -0.04
C VAL A 8 -7.44 2.90 1.35
N GLY A 9 -7.97 2.26 2.40
CA GLY A 9 -7.58 2.53 3.78
C GLY A 9 -6.10 2.29 4.03
N LEU A 10 -5.56 1.13 3.63
CA LEU A 10 -4.13 0.82 3.75
C LEU A 10 -3.26 1.82 2.98
N LEU A 11 -3.67 2.20 1.78
CA LEU A 11 -2.96 3.19 0.98
C LEU A 11 -2.94 4.57 1.66
N ALA A 12 -4.10 5.03 2.14
CA ALA A 12 -4.24 6.31 2.81
C ALA A 12 -3.40 6.36 4.10
N VAL A 13 -3.47 5.32 4.93
CA VAL A 13 -2.64 5.21 6.14
C VAL A 13 -1.15 5.16 5.78
N GLY A 14 -0.77 4.40 4.74
CA GLY A 14 0.61 4.36 4.29
C GLY A 14 1.13 5.73 3.84
N MET A 15 0.32 6.51 3.11
CA MET A 15 0.68 7.87 2.70
C MET A 15 0.83 8.82 3.88
N ASP A 16 -0.10 8.77 4.85
CA ASP A 16 -0.08 9.59 6.05
C ASP A 16 1.18 9.32 6.90
N VAL A 17 1.52 8.05 7.09
CA VAL A 17 2.73 7.63 7.81
C VAL A 17 4.01 8.11 7.10
N VAL A 18 4.05 8.07 5.77
CA VAL A 18 5.18 8.61 5.00
C VAL A 18 5.25 10.13 5.16
N GLU A 19 4.14 10.84 5.08
CA GLU A 19 4.11 12.30 5.23
C GLU A 19 4.63 12.75 6.60
N ILE A 20 4.23 12.06 7.66
CA ILE A 20 4.68 12.35 9.03
C ILE A 20 6.19 12.14 9.19
N GLY A 21 6.73 11.00 8.72
CA GLY A 21 8.14 10.67 8.93
C GLY A 21 9.10 11.32 7.94
N LEU A 22 8.68 11.56 6.69
CA LEU A 22 9.59 11.98 5.62
C LEU A 22 10.15 13.38 5.85
N GLY A 23 9.35 14.30 6.40
CA GLY A 23 9.80 15.66 6.69
C GLY A 23 10.97 15.68 7.67
N ASP A 24 10.81 15.05 8.83
CA ASP A 24 11.86 15.04 9.86
C ASP A 24 13.06 14.18 9.43
N ALA A 25 12.81 13.01 8.81
CA ALA A 25 13.86 12.14 8.29
C ALA A 25 14.82 12.85 7.30
N LEU A 26 14.29 13.77 6.46
CA LEU A 26 15.09 14.53 5.49
C LEU A 26 15.80 15.75 6.12
N VAL A 27 15.20 16.37 7.13
CA VAL A 27 15.73 17.61 7.74
C VAL A 27 16.74 17.30 8.83
N THR A 28 16.44 16.34 9.71
CA THR A 28 17.27 16.04 10.90
C THR A 28 18.06 14.73 10.75
N GLY A 29 17.77 13.93 9.73
CA GLY A 29 18.43 12.64 9.52
C GLY A 29 18.03 11.56 10.54
N SER A 30 16.90 11.75 11.23
CA SER A 30 16.42 10.84 12.25
C SER A 30 16.20 9.42 11.71
N LEU A 31 16.92 8.45 12.29
CA LEU A 31 16.80 7.02 11.95
C LEU A 31 15.42 6.46 12.27
N LEU A 32 14.75 7.01 13.29
CA LEU A 32 13.45 6.53 13.73
C LEU A 32 12.37 6.91 12.71
N ASP A 33 12.45 8.12 12.16
CA ASP A 33 11.51 8.57 11.13
C ASP A 33 11.77 7.88 9.79
N TRP A 34 13.03 7.62 9.44
CA TRP A 34 13.35 6.73 8.33
C TRP A 34 12.78 5.32 8.51
N ALA A 35 12.84 4.76 9.73
CA ALA A 35 12.25 3.46 10.02
C ALA A 35 10.73 3.51 9.89
N LEU A 36 10.07 4.58 10.34
CA LEU A 36 8.64 4.79 10.18
C LEU A 36 8.23 4.81 8.68
N VAL A 37 8.96 5.59 7.87
CA VAL A 37 8.73 5.69 6.42
C VAL A 37 8.98 4.34 5.72
N LEU A 38 10.11 3.70 5.98
CA LEU A 38 10.57 2.53 5.21
C LEU A 38 9.97 1.21 5.68
N LEU A 39 9.73 1.04 6.98
CA LEU A 39 9.23 -0.22 7.55
C LEU A 39 7.72 -0.22 7.75
N VAL A 40 7.06 0.94 7.80
CA VAL A 40 5.61 1.03 8.03
C VAL A 40 4.92 1.67 6.83
N GLY A 41 5.28 2.90 6.47
CA GLY A 41 4.62 3.63 5.38
C GLY A 41 4.72 2.92 4.03
N LEU A 42 5.95 2.57 3.62
CA LEU A 42 6.20 1.95 2.32
C LEU A 42 5.54 0.56 2.19
N PRO A 43 5.61 -0.36 3.17
CA PRO A 43 4.91 -1.64 3.08
C PRO A 43 3.38 -1.51 3.03
N LEU A 44 2.80 -0.54 3.75
CA LEU A 44 1.35 -0.28 3.69
C LEU A 44 0.90 0.21 2.30
N ILE A 45 1.69 1.10 1.68
CA ILE A 45 1.45 1.56 0.31
C ILE A 45 1.55 0.40 -0.68
N VAL A 46 2.57 -0.45 -0.54
CA VAL A 46 2.75 -1.64 -1.40
C VAL A 46 1.58 -2.61 -1.22
N ALA A 47 1.16 -2.89 0.02
CA ALA A 47 0.04 -3.78 0.29
C ALA A 47 -1.30 -3.23 -0.27
N GLY A 48 -1.55 -1.93 -0.09
CA GLY A 48 -2.73 -1.26 -0.63
C GLY A 48 -2.76 -1.26 -2.17
N SER A 49 -1.62 -0.98 -2.81
CA SER A 49 -1.48 -0.90 -4.28
C SER A 49 -1.43 -2.27 -4.97
N ALA A 50 -0.79 -3.28 -4.38
CA ALA A 50 -0.72 -4.63 -4.94
C ALA A 50 -2.12 -5.24 -5.16
N GLY A 51 -3.07 -4.93 -4.27
CA GLY A 51 -4.46 -5.34 -4.44
C GLY A 51 -5.13 -4.76 -5.68
N PHE A 52 -4.73 -3.57 -6.14
CA PHE A 52 -5.22 -2.96 -7.38
C PHE A 52 -4.45 -3.44 -8.62
N MET A 53 -3.17 -3.80 -8.47
CA MET A 53 -2.32 -4.26 -9.58
C MET A 53 -2.48 -5.75 -9.90
N ALA A 54 -2.79 -6.61 -8.92
CA ALA A 54 -2.95 -8.05 -9.13
C ALA A 54 -4.03 -8.42 -10.18
N PRO A 55 -5.20 -7.76 -10.23
CA PRO A 55 -6.18 -7.98 -11.30
C PRO A 55 -5.70 -7.50 -12.68
N LEU A 56 -4.82 -6.50 -12.74
CA LEU A 56 -4.29 -5.94 -14.00
C LEU A 56 -3.17 -6.81 -14.59
N LEU A 57 -2.38 -7.47 -13.73
CA LEU A 57 -1.29 -8.37 -14.13
C LEU A 57 -1.75 -9.82 -14.35
N GLY A 58 -2.90 -10.23 -13.79
CA GLY A 58 -3.47 -11.57 -13.91
C GLY A 58 -4.49 -11.76 -15.06
N GLY A 59 -4.87 -10.69 -15.77
CA GLY A 59 -5.81 -10.75 -16.88
C GLY A 59 -7.27 -11.07 -16.50
N PRO A 60 -8.27 -10.63 -17.28
CA PRO A 60 -9.70 -10.75 -16.95
C PRO A 60 -10.34 -12.16 -17.00
N ASN A 61 -9.59 -13.27 -16.98
CA ASN A 61 -10.13 -14.62 -17.27
C ASN A 61 -9.90 -15.69 -16.17
N GLN A 62 -10.24 -15.41 -14.91
CA GLN A 62 -10.43 -16.47 -13.91
C GLN A 62 -11.79 -16.41 -13.19
N LYS A 63 -12.82 -15.97 -13.91
CA LYS A 63 -14.21 -16.17 -13.50
C LYS A 63 -14.91 -17.00 -14.58
N GLY A 64 -14.86 -18.34 -14.46
CA GLY A 64 -15.62 -19.24 -15.34
C GLY A 64 -15.06 -20.64 -15.60
N SER A 65 -14.34 -21.28 -14.67
CA SER A 65 -14.08 -22.75 -14.75
C SER A 65 -14.87 -23.48 -13.67
N SER A 66 -16.18 -23.36 -13.75
CA SER A 66 -17.17 -24.30 -13.25
C SER A 66 -18.39 -24.11 -14.15
N ASP A 67 -18.87 -25.21 -14.69
CA ASP A 67 -19.93 -25.39 -15.71
C ASP A 67 -19.50 -25.23 -17.18
N ALA A 68 -18.90 -26.31 -17.72
CA ALA A 68 -19.22 -26.87 -19.03
C ALA A 68 -18.65 -28.29 -19.15
#